data_AF-A0A960PKT1-F1
#
_entry.id   AF-A0A960PKT1-F1
#
_cell.length_a   1.000
_cell.length_b   1.000
_cell.length_c   1.000
_cell.angle_alpha   90.00
_cell.angle_beta   90.00
_cell.angle_gamma   90.00
#
_symmetry.space_group_name_H-M   'P 1'
#
loop_
_entity.id
_entity.type
_entity.pdbx_description
1 polymer ?
#
loop_
_entity_poly.entity_id
_entity_poly.type
_entity_poly.pdbx_seq_one_letter_code
_entity_poly.pdbx_strand_id
1 'polypeptide(L)'
;MTDINTLSARVAALEDRLAAMEQRVITRQVSVVDELGVERVILRATSGTGSVLVRLDRPEGLTTGIELVATEPIDEEPIVGIYAIRDGDSSI
;
A
#
# COMPACT_ATOMS: atom_id res chain seq x y z
N MET A 1 25.03 33.89 22.26
CA MET A 1 25.39 32.74 23.12
C MET A 1 24.14 31.93 23.30
N THR A 2 24.02 30.78 22.63
CA THR A 2 22.83 29.92 22.75
C THR A 2 22.89 29.28 24.13
N ASP A 3 21.90 29.56 24.98
CA ASP A 3 21.83 28.94 26.30
C ASP A 3 21.54 27.44 26.16
N ILE A 4 22.11 26.64 27.07
CA ILE A 4 22.02 25.18 27.11
C ILE A 4 20.56 24.73 27.02
N ASN A 5 19.65 25.47 27.65
CA ASN A 5 18.21 25.23 27.60
C ASN A 5 17.63 25.25 26.17
N THR A 6 18.12 26.17 25.34
CA THR A 6 17.70 26.27 23.93
C THR A 6 18.27 25.12 23.10
N LEU A 7 19.48 24.66 23.43
CA LEU A 7 20.08 23.52 22.76
C LEU A 7 19.35 22.21 23.12
N SER A 8 19.05 22.00 24.41
CA SER A 8 18.29 20.83 24.88
C SER A 8 16.90 20.74 24.27
N ALA A 9 16.18 21.87 24.16
CA ALA A 9 14.87 21.90 23.51
C ALA A 9 14.94 21.52 22.02
N ARG A 10 16.01 21.94 21.32
CA ARG A 10 16.22 21.59 19.92
C ARG A 10 16.59 20.12 19.73
N VAL A 11 17.33 19.52 20.66
CA VAL A 11 17.67 18.09 20.63
C VAL A 11 16.41 17.25 20.83
N ALA A 12 15.60 17.56 21.84
CA ALA A 12 14.33 16.86 22.09
C ALA A 12 13.39 16.92 20.87
N ALA A 13 13.25 18.10 20.25
CA ALA A 13 12.42 18.24 19.05
C ALA A 13 12.96 17.46 17.83
N LEU A 14 14.28 17.22 17.76
CA LEU A 14 14.88 16.39 16.72
C LEU A 14 14.69 14.90 17.01
N GLU A 15 14.78 14.49 18.27
CA GLU A 15 14.49 13.12 18.72
C GLU A 15 13.03 12.75 18.46
N ASP A 16 12.07 13.64 18.75
CA ASP A 16 10.66 13.45 18.45
C ASP A 16 10.39 13.33 16.93
N ARG A 17 11.06 14.17 16.14
CA ARG A 17 10.97 14.11 14.67
C ARG A 17 11.60 12.83 14.12
N LEU A 18 12.70 12.38 14.69
CA LEU A 18 13.34 11.12 14.33
C LEU A 18 12.42 9.94 14.66
N ALA A 19 11.85 9.89 15.87
CA ALA A 19 10.89 8.86 16.27
C ALA A 19 9.64 8.85 15.36
N ALA A 20 9.12 10.02 14.99
CA ALA A 20 8.00 10.13 14.04
C ALA A 20 8.39 9.71 12.61
N MET A 21 9.64 9.94 12.19
CA MET A 21 10.16 9.50 10.89
C MET A 21 10.48 8.00 10.86
N GLU A 22 10.91 7.42 11.98
CA GLU A 22 11.18 5.99 12.16
C GLU A 22 9.88 5.15 12.16
N GLN A 23 8.73 5.76 12.44
CA GLN A 23 7.41 5.12 12.29
C GLN A 23 6.85 5.15 10.86
N ARG A 24 7.72 5.18 9.85
CA ARG A 24 7.30 4.80 8.49
C ARG A 24 7.17 3.29 8.42
N VAL A 25 5.97 2.78 8.72
CA VAL A 25 5.63 1.38 8.45
C VAL A 25 5.63 1.20 6.93
N ILE A 26 6.67 0.54 6.40
CA ILE A 26 6.75 0.16 4.99
C ILE A 26 5.88 -1.08 4.82
N THR A 27 4.58 -0.87 4.66
CA THR A 27 3.61 -1.95 4.46
C THR A 27 3.58 -2.36 2.99
N ARG A 28 4.04 -3.58 2.70
CA ARG A 28 4.00 -4.14 1.33
C ARG A 28 2.61 -4.58 0.89
N GLN A 29 1.74 -4.92 1.85
CA GLN A 29 0.35 -5.32 1.60
C GLN A 29 -0.58 -4.88 2.75
N VAL A 30 -1.74 -4.33 2.40
CA VAL A 30 -2.89 -4.13 3.31
C VAL A 30 -4.07 -4.91 2.75
N SER A 31 -4.77 -5.70 3.57
CA SER A 31 -5.98 -6.40 3.15
C SER A 31 -7.19 -6.11 4.04
N VAL A 32 -8.35 -5.96 3.41
CA VAL A 32 -9.66 -5.93 4.06
C VAL A 32 -10.25 -7.32 3.96
N VAL A 33 -10.56 -7.89 5.11
CA VAL A 33 -11.08 -9.25 5.24
C VAL A 33 -12.54 -9.18 5.66
N ASP A 34 -13.39 -10.04 5.09
CA ASP A 34 -14.79 -10.14 5.51
C ASP A 34 -14.97 -10.98 6.79
N GLU A 35 -16.22 -11.12 7.21
CA GLU A 35 -16.63 -11.90 8.38
C GLU A 35 -16.32 -13.41 8.29
N LEU A 36 -16.01 -13.92 7.10
CA LEU A 36 -15.63 -15.30 6.86
C LEU A 36 -14.11 -15.49 6.76
N GLY A 37 -13.33 -14.42 6.95
CA GLY A 37 -11.87 -14.48 6.84
C GLY A 37 -11.34 -14.39 5.40
N VAL A 38 -12.18 -14.00 4.43
CA VAL A 38 -11.80 -13.90 3.01
C VAL A 38 -11.30 -12.49 2.69
N GLU A 39 -10.12 -12.37 2.07
CA GLU A 39 -9.61 -11.09 1.58
C GLU A 39 -10.47 -10.57 0.42
N ARG A 40 -11.09 -9.41 0.60
CA ARG A 40 -11.97 -8.77 -0.40
C ARG A 40 -11.32 -7.59 -1.09
N VAL A 41 -10.46 -6.87 -0.38
CA VAL A 41 -9.70 -5.74 -0.94
C VAL A 41 -8.25 -5.90 -0.54
N ILE A 42 -7.34 -5.81 -1.50
CA ILE A 42 -5.90 -5.94 -1.27
C ILE A 42 -5.19 -4.75 -1.92
N LEU A 43 -4.45 -3.99 -1.13
CA LEU A 43 -3.54 -2.96 -1.61
C LEU A 43 -2.13 -3.52 -1.54
N ARG A 44 -1.37 -3.45 -2.63
CA ARG A 44 0.02 -3.92 -2.69
C ARG A 44 0.93 -2.85 -3.27
N ALA A 45 2.17 -2.84 -2.78
CA ALA A 45 3.25 -2.03 -3.35
C ALA A 45 4.50 -2.91 -3.43
N THR A 46 4.88 -3.29 -4.65
CA THR A 46 6.01 -4.18 -4.92
C THR A 46 6.76 -3.75 -6.17
N SER A 47 8.08 -3.59 -6.07
CA SER A 47 9.00 -3.42 -7.22
C SER A 47 8.55 -2.37 -8.24
N GLY A 48 8.19 -1.18 -7.78
CA GLY A 48 7.73 -0.08 -8.64
C GLY A 48 6.25 -0.16 -9.02
N THR A 49 5.56 -1.25 -8.71
CA THR A 49 4.12 -1.38 -8.98
C THR A 49 3.31 -1.16 -7.70
N GLY A 50 2.34 -0.25 -7.77
CA GLY A 50 1.24 -0.14 -6.81
C GLY A 50 -0.03 -0.75 -7.41
N SER A 51 -0.74 -1.60 -6.66
CA SER A 51 -2.04 -2.12 -7.10
C SER A 51 -3.09 -2.11 -6.00
N VAL A 52 -4.35 -2.03 -6.44
CA VAL A 52 -5.55 -2.20 -5.62
C VAL A 52 -6.44 -3.22 -6.29
N LEU A 53 -6.58 -4.37 -5.65
CA LEU A 53 -7.47 -5.45 -6.06
C LEU A 53 -8.73 -5.44 -5.22
N VAL A 54 -9.89 -5.46 -5.87
CA VAL A 54 -11.20 -5.74 -5.26
C VAL A 54 -11.71 -7.05 -5.83
N ARG A 55 -12.03 -8.02 -4.98
CA ARG A 55 -12.46 -9.36 -5.39
C ARG A 55 -13.65 -9.85 -4.56
N LEU A 56 -14.61 -10.47 -5.25
CA LEU A 56 -15.77 -11.14 -4.71
C LEU A 56 -15.78 -12.59 -5.19
N ASP A 57 -15.33 -13.47 -4.30
CA ASP A 57 -15.45 -14.91 -4.44
C ASP A 57 -16.91 -15.31 -4.18
N ARG A 58 -17.51 -16.03 -5.14
CA ARG A 58 -18.87 -16.59 -5.05
C ARG A 58 -18.82 -18.04 -4.57
N PRO A 59 -19.92 -18.55 -3.98
CA PRO A 59 -19.98 -19.92 -3.44
C PRO A 59 -19.65 -21.02 -4.46
N GLU A 60 -19.87 -20.76 -5.75
CA GLU A 60 -19.60 -21.68 -6.86
C GLU A 60 -18.11 -21.72 -7.26
N GLY A 61 -17.22 -21.07 -6.49
CA GLY A 61 -15.80 -20.91 -6.83
C GLY A 61 -15.53 -19.80 -7.85
N LEU A 62 -16.58 -19.14 -8.35
CA LEU A 62 -16.47 -18.08 -9.34
C LEU A 62 -15.95 -16.79 -8.70
N THR A 63 -15.00 -16.14 -9.36
CA THR A 63 -14.48 -14.84 -8.94
C THR A 63 -15.03 -13.72 -9.83
N THR A 64 -15.38 -12.58 -9.23
CA THR A 64 -15.50 -11.32 -9.97
C THR A 64 -14.74 -10.22 -9.24
N GLY A 65 -14.11 -9.33 -9.99
CA GLY A 65 -13.33 -8.27 -9.38
C GLY A 65 -12.79 -7.26 -10.36
N ILE A 66 -12.03 -6.30 -9.82
CA ILE A 66 -11.29 -5.31 -10.58
C ILE A 66 -9.93 -5.14 -9.91
N GLU A 67 -8.89 -5.02 -10.71
CA GLU A 67 -7.58 -4.57 -10.27
C GLU A 67 -7.19 -3.26 -10.95
N LEU A 68 -6.81 -2.28 -10.12
CA LEU A 68 -6.21 -1.02 -10.54
C LEU A 68 -4.70 -1.15 -10.34
N VAL A 69 -3.91 -0.85 -11.37
CA VAL A 69 -2.46 -0.96 -11.33
C VAL A 69 -1.84 0.36 -11.79
N ALA A 70 -0.80 0.79 -11.09
CA ALA A 70 0.08 1.86 -11.51
C ALA A 70 1.53 1.39 -11.39
N THR A 71 2.33 1.61 -12.42
CA THR A 71 3.76 1.28 -12.40
C THR A 71 4.60 2.55 -12.42
N GLU A 72 5.68 2.53 -11.65
CA GLU A 72 6.73 3.53 -11.71
C GLU A 72 7.35 3.49 -13.12
N PRO A 73 7.46 4.65 -13.80
CA PRO A 73 8.08 4.69 -15.10
C PRO A 73 9.58 4.43 -15.00
N ILE A 74 10.08 3.48 -15.79
CA ILE A 74 11.52 3.33 -16.04
C ILE A 74 11.75 3.82 -17.47
N ASP A 75 12.24 5.06 -17.60
CA ASP A 75 12.59 5.72 -18.88
C ASP A 75 11.44 5.92 -19.90
N GLU A 76 10.18 5.65 -19.52
CA GLU A 76 8.96 5.81 -20.33
C GLU A 76 7.84 6.58 -19.60
N GLU A 77 6.65 6.70 -20.20
CA GLU A 77 5.46 7.29 -19.57
C GLU A 77 4.90 6.35 -18.48
N PRO A 78 4.33 6.89 -17.38
CA PRO A 78 3.70 6.07 -16.34
C PRO A 78 2.52 5.26 -16.92
N ILE A 79 2.47 3.97 -16.58
CA ILE A 79 1.39 3.08 -17.00
C ILE A 79 0.37 2.98 -15.89
N VAL A 80 -0.90 3.27 -16.23
CA VAL A 80 -2.06 3.01 -15.38
C VAL A 80 -2.98 2.03 -16.11
N GLY A 81 -3.34 0.93 -15.43
CA GLY A 81 -4.19 -0.13 -15.95
C GLY A 81 -5.40 -0.39 -15.06
N ILE A 82 -6.50 -0.82 -15.69
CA ILE A 82 -7.69 -1.34 -15.03
C ILE A 82 -8.01 -2.69 -15.64
N TYR A 83 -7.99 -3.75 -14.84
CA TYR A 83 -8.27 -5.12 -15.28
C TYR A 83 -9.53 -5.60 -14.61
N ALA A 84 -10.51 -6.03 -15.41
CA ALA A 84 -11.67 -6.74 -14.87
C ALA A 84 -11.29 -8.21 -14.66
N ILE A 85 -11.60 -8.75 -13.49
CA ILE A 85 -11.37 -10.16 -13.16
C ILE A 85 -12.70 -10.89 -13.29
N ARG A 86 -12.67 -11.95 -14.09
CA ARG A 86 -13.76 -12.89 -14.27
C ARG A 86 -13.26 -14.29 -13.90
N ASP A 87 -14.18 -15.24 -13.88
CA ASP A 87 -13.86 -16.60 -13.52
C ASP A 87 -12.76 -17.18 -14.44
N GLY A 88 -11.71 -17.74 -13.82
CA GLY A 88 -10.53 -18.25 -14.51
C GLY A 88 -9.41 -17.22 -14.78
N ASP A 89 -9.63 -15.93 -14.51
CA ASP A 89 -8.60 -14.91 -14.66
C ASP A 89 -7.65 -14.93 -13.45
N SER A 90 -6.34 -14.98 -13.71
CA SER A 90 -5.31 -14.77 -12.68
C SER A 90 -4.92 -13.30 -12.62
N SER A 91 -4.93 -12.70 -11.43
CA SER A 91 -4.37 -11.37 -11.21
C SER A 91 -2.86 -11.36 -11.51
N ILE A 92 -2.34 -10.17 -11.83
CA ILE A 92 -0.92 -9.94 -12.11
C ILE A 92 -0.06 -9.86 -10.84
#